data_AF-A0A936BGQ1-F1
#
_entry.id   AF-A0A936BGQ1-F1
#
_cell.length_a   1.000
_cell.length_b   1.000
_cell.length_c   1.000
_cell.angle_alpha   90.00
_cell.angle_beta   90.00
_cell.angle_gamma   90.00
#
_symmetry.space_group_name_H-M   'P 1'
#
loop_
_entity.id
_entity.type
_entity.pdbx_description
1 polymer ?
#
loop_
_entity_poly.entity_id
_entity_poly.type
_entity_poly.pdbx_seq_one_letter_code
_entity_poly.pdbx_strand_id
1 'polypeptide(L)'
;MSKYLRNPSSWTMFVFGLMAAVLGLLGLLNPNFILWQLGFESVARELRASHDYTTVFIMASSMASLNMGVYYVLAAVNNLQQFYLWTVPFRTLTFTIFTLVVLLGYAPGRFFTVALWELLGAVATGIALYYERQPAKQKRP
;
A
#
# COMPACT_ATOMS: atom_id res chain seq x y z
N MET A 1 -11.12 -3.03 -19.95
CA MET A 1 -9.99 -3.19 -19.01
C MET A 1 -8.65 -3.42 -19.74
N SER A 2 -8.53 -4.47 -20.56
CA SER A 2 -7.27 -4.84 -21.25
C SER A 2 -6.66 -3.75 -22.16
N LYS A 3 -7.46 -2.84 -22.73
CA LYS A 3 -6.96 -1.73 -23.57
C LYS A 3 -6.14 -0.67 -22.78
N TYR A 4 -6.36 -0.58 -21.47
CA TYR A 4 -5.73 0.43 -20.59
C TYR A 4 -4.53 -0.13 -19.82
N LEU A 5 -4.61 -1.39 -19.35
CA LEU A 5 -3.52 -2.05 -18.64
C LEU A 5 -2.63 -2.80 -19.64
N ARG A 6 -1.69 -2.06 -20.23
CA ARG A 6 -0.87 -2.54 -21.35
C ARG A 6 0.28 -3.46 -20.91
N ASN A 7 0.74 -3.29 -19.67
CA ASN A 7 1.99 -3.86 -19.19
C ASN A 7 1.79 -4.59 -17.84
N PRO A 8 2.58 -5.64 -17.54
CA PRO A 8 2.55 -6.33 -16.25
C PRO A 8 2.67 -5.40 -15.02
N SER A 9 3.51 -4.37 -15.08
CA SER A 9 3.71 -3.37 -14.03
C SER A 9 2.49 -2.48 -13.82
N SER A 10 1.69 -2.24 -14.87
CA SER A 10 0.41 -1.53 -14.74
C SER A 10 -0.62 -2.41 -14.02
N TRP A 11 -0.58 -3.72 -14.23
CA TRP A 11 -1.42 -4.67 -13.48
C TRP A 11 -1.06 -4.72 -12.00
N THR A 12 0.23 -4.77 -11.66
CA THR A 12 0.63 -4.73 -10.24
C THR A 12 0.13 -3.44 -9.59
N MET A 13 0.35 -2.30 -10.24
CA MET A 13 -0.07 -1.00 -9.71
C MET A 13 -1.59 -0.89 -9.57
N PHE A 14 -2.35 -1.41 -10.54
CA PHE A 14 -3.82 -1.42 -10.49
C PHE A 14 -4.34 -2.25 -9.30
N VAL A 15 -3.81 -3.47 -9.12
CA VAL A 15 -4.25 -4.37 -8.04
C VAL A 15 -3.91 -3.76 -6.67
N PHE A 16 -2.67 -3.30 -6.48
CA PHE A 16 -2.29 -2.65 -5.22
C PHE A 16 -3.09 -1.37 -4.98
N GLY A 17 -3.36 -0.59 -6.02
CA GLY A 17 -4.18 0.61 -5.94
C GLY A 17 -5.61 0.30 -5.51
N LEU A 18 -6.25 -0.71 -6.10
CA LEU A 18 -7.59 -1.12 -5.73
C LEU A 18 -7.64 -1.66 -4.29
N MET A 19 -6.66 -2.46 -3.89
CA MET A 19 -6.59 -2.95 -2.51
C MET A 19 -6.41 -1.81 -1.50
N ALA A 20 -5.52 -0.86 -1.78
CA ALA A 20 -5.33 0.33 -0.93
C ALA A 20 -6.61 1.17 -0.86
N ALA A 21 -7.33 1.34 -1.98
CA ALA A 21 -8.60 2.04 -2.00
C ALA A 21 -9.66 1.35 -1.13
N VAL A 22 -9.80 0.03 -1.26
CA VAL A 22 -10.76 -0.75 -0.46
C VAL A 22 -10.39 -0.72 1.03
N LEU A 23 -9.12 -0.93 1.38
CA LEU A 23 -8.67 -0.87 2.77
C LEU A 23 -8.84 0.52 3.38
N GLY A 24 -8.52 1.57 2.61
CA GLY A 24 -8.75 2.96 3.02
C GLY A 24 -10.24 3.26 3.25
N LEU A 25 -11.11 2.79 2.35
CA LEU A 25 -12.56 2.93 2.53
C LEU A 25 -13.06 2.16 3.77
N LEU A 26 -12.59 0.93 3.97
CA LEU A 26 -12.93 0.14 5.16
C LEU A 26 -12.48 0.83 6.45
N GLY A 27 -11.31 1.46 6.47
CA GLY A 27 -10.82 2.20 7.63
C GLY A 27 -11.59 3.49 7.92
N LEU A 28 -12.15 4.13 6.90
CA LEU A 28 -13.07 5.26 7.07
C LEU A 28 -14.43 4.82 7.63
N LEU A 29 -14.94 3.68 7.19
CA LEU A 29 -16.21 3.14 7.65
C LEU A 29 -16.10 2.48 9.03
N ASN A 30 -14.98 1.83 9.32
CA ASN A 30 -14.73 1.09 10.56
C ASN A 30 -13.25 1.18 10.99
N PRO A 31 -12.83 2.28 11.65
CA PRO A 31 -11.45 2.45 12.09
C PRO A 31 -11.03 1.42 13.17
N ASN A 32 -11.98 0.90 13.96
CA ASN A 32 -11.70 -0.11 14.98
C ASN A 32 -11.27 -1.44 14.35
N PHE A 33 -11.85 -1.81 13.22
CA PHE A 33 -11.44 -3.00 12.47
C PHE A 33 -9.96 -2.90 12.03
N ILE A 34 -9.53 -1.73 11.55
CA ILE A 34 -8.13 -1.51 11.16
C ILE A 34 -7.21 -1.58 12.38
N LEU A 35 -7.57 -0.95 13.50
CA LEU A 35 -6.80 -1.03 14.74
C LEU A 35 -6.60 -2.49 15.18
N TRP A 36 -7.67 -3.26 15.22
CA TRP A 36 -7.62 -4.68 15.58
C TRP A 36 -6.74 -5.49 14.62
N GLN A 37 -6.83 -5.24 13.31
CA GLN A 37 -6.04 -5.96 12.31
C GLN A 37 -4.54 -5.71 12.46
N LEU A 38 -4.17 -4.46 12.78
CA LEU A 38 -2.80 -4.04 13.07
C LEU A 38 -2.29 -4.52 14.45
N GLY A 39 -3.17 -5.10 15.27
CA GLY A 39 -2.86 -5.60 16.61
C GLY A 39 -2.89 -4.53 17.70
N PHE A 40 -3.49 -3.37 17.44
CA PHE A 40 -3.78 -2.38 18.47
C PHE A 40 -5.04 -2.76 19.26
N GLU A 41 -5.11 -2.28 20.49
CA GLU A 41 -6.28 -2.47 21.33
C GLU A 41 -7.46 -1.64 20.81
N SER A 42 -8.61 -2.29 20.58
CA SER A 42 -9.84 -1.63 20.14
C SER A 42 -10.69 -1.29 21.36
N VAL A 43 -10.50 -0.08 21.89
CA VAL A 43 -11.32 0.45 23.01
C VAL A 43 -12.67 0.95 22.49
N ALA A 44 -13.77 0.68 23.21
CA ALA A 44 -15.07 1.22 22.87
C ALA A 44 -15.09 2.76 23.00
N ARG A 45 -15.91 3.45 22.22
CA ARG A 45 -15.85 4.93 22.13
C ARG A 45 -16.13 5.59 23.48
N GLU A 46 -17.07 5.05 24.22
CA GLU A 46 -17.50 5.46 25.55
C GLU A 46 -16.44 5.25 26.64
N LEU A 47 -15.46 4.37 26.39
CA LEU A 47 -14.36 4.08 27.32
C LEU A 47 -13.07 4.83 26.96
N ARG A 48 -13.01 5.51 25.80
CA ARG A 48 -11.84 6.26 25.38
C ARG A 48 -11.69 7.55 26.18
N ALA A 49 -10.46 7.87 26.56
CA ALA A 49 -10.14 9.16 27.15
C ALA A 49 -10.46 10.31 26.17
N SER A 50 -10.84 11.48 26.69
CA SER A 50 -11.23 12.64 25.87
C SER A 50 -10.13 13.15 24.92
N HIS A 51 -8.87 12.81 25.18
CA HIS A 51 -7.70 13.17 24.39
C HIS A 51 -7.15 12.00 23.57
N ASP A 52 -7.84 10.86 23.53
CA ASP A 52 -7.48 9.75 22.65
C ASP A 52 -7.97 10.03 21.23
N TYR A 53 -7.06 10.51 20.39
CA TYR A 53 -7.30 10.80 18.97
C TYR A 53 -6.91 9.64 18.05
N THR A 54 -6.65 8.45 18.58
CA THR A 54 -6.19 7.29 17.79
C THR A 54 -7.11 6.98 16.62
N THR A 55 -8.43 7.00 16.83
CA THR A 55 -9.40 6.77 15.74
C THR A 55 -9.37 7.86 14.68
N VAL A 56 -9.10 9.11 15.07
CA VAL A 56 -8.95 10.22 14.11
C VAL A 56 -7.71 10.03 13.25
N PHE A 57 -6.58 9.64 13.86
CA PHE A 57 -5.37 9.31 13.12
C PHE A 57 -5.57 8.13 12.17
N ILE A 58 -6.28 7.08 12.60
CA ILE A 58 -6.61 5.95 11.73
C ILE A 58 -7.50 6.39 10.56
N MET A 59 -8.52 7.22 10.80
CA MET A 59 -9.34 7.75 9.71
C MET A 59 -8.52 8.61 8.75
N ALA A 60 -7.62 9.46 9.25
CA ALA A 60 -6.72 10.27 8.43
C ALA A 60 -5.77 9.39 7.59
N SER A 61 -5.14 8.38 8.19
CA SER A 61 -4.32 7.40 7.49
C SER A 61 -5.13 6.59 6.47
N SER A 62 -6.37 6.25 6.79
CA SER A 62 -7.29 5.54 5.89
C SER A 62 -7.67 6.39 4.68
N MET A 63 -7.92 7.69 4.88
CA MET A 63 -8.14 8.64 3.78
C MET A 63 -6.90 8.77 2.89
N ALA A 64 -5.70 8.82 3.49
CA ALA A 64 -4.45 8.85 2.73
C ALA A 64 -4.26 7.57 1.90
N SER A 65 -4.58 6.39 2.47
CA SER A 65 -4.54 5.10 1.77
C SER A 65 -5.55 5.06 0.61
N LEU A 66 -6.77 5.56 0.83
CA LEU A 66 -7.79 5.67 -0.21
C LEU A 66 -7.32 6.54 -1.39
N ASN A 67 -6.80 7.73 -1.09
CA ASN A 67 -6.28 8.66 -2.10
C ASN A 67 -5.13 8.03 -2.90
N MET A 68 -4.15 7.42 -2.21
CA MET A 68 -3.03 6.74 -2.87
C MET A 68 -3.52 5.57 -3.72
N GLY A 69 -4.51 4.81 -3.26
CA GLY A 69 -5.14 3.75 -4.03
C GLY A 69 -5.75 4.24 -5.34
N VAL A 70 -6.49 5.35 -5.28
CA VAL A 70 -7.06 6.00 -6.47
C VAL A 70 -5.95 6.51 -7.39
N TYR A 71 -4.91 7.16 -6.86
CA TYR A 71 -3.77 7.61 -7.67
C TYR A 71 -3.05 6.45 -8.36
N TYR A 72 -2.89 5.31 -7.70
CA TYR A 72 -2.29 4.12 -8.29
C TYR A 72 -3.15 3.55 -9.42
N VAL A 73 -4.47 3.49 -9.24
CA VAL A 73 -5.39 3.07 -10.30
C VAL A 73 -5.34 4.02 -11.49
N LEU A 74 -5.36 5.33 -11.26
CA LEU A 74 -5.26 6.33 -12.32
C LEU A 74 -3.90 6.24 -13.03
N ALA A 75 -2.81 6.09 -12.29
CA ALA A 75 -1.48 5.89 -12.85
C ALA A 75 -1.43 4.64 -13.73
N ALA A 76 -2.02 3.53 -13.25
CA ALA A 76 -2.13 2.26 -13.97
C ALA A 76 -2.87 2.39 -15.31
N VAL A 77 -4.04 3.03 -15.30
CA VAL A 77 -4.88 3.24 -16.49
C VAL A 77 -4.22 4.18 -17.50
N ASN A 78 -3.39 5.12 -17.04
CA ASN A 78 -2.65 6.06 -17.89
C ASN A 78 -1.21 5.60 -18.21
N ASN A 79 -0.81 4.39 -17.80
CA ASN A 79 0.52 3.82 -18.02
C ASN A 79 1.68 4.75 -17.58
N LEU A 80 1.57 5.36 -16.40
CA LEU A 80 2.59 6.28 -15.87
C LEU A 80 3.81 5.52 -15.32
N GLN A 81 4.59 4.88 -16.18
CA GLN A 81 5.68 3.99 -15.77
C GLN A 81 6.77 4.63 -14.89
N GLN A 82 7.04 5.93 -15.09
CA GLN A 82 7.96 6.64 -14.20
C GLN A 82 7.47 6.63 -12.76
N PHE A 83 6.16 6.76 -12.54
CA PHE A 83 5.58 6.67 -11.20
C PHE A 83 5.81 5.29 -10.59
N TYR A 84 5.65 4.21 -11.36
CA TYR A 84 5.87 2.85 -10.87
C TYR A 84 7.30 2.62 -10.40
N LEU A 85 8.27 3.18 -11.14
CA LEU A 85 9.69 3.11 -10.76
C LEU A 85 9.96 3.77 -9.41
N TRP A 86 9.29 4.89 -9.12
CA TRP A 86 9.41 5.55 -7.82
C TRP A 86 8.73 4.77 -6.70
N THR A 87 7.66 4.02 -6.98
CA THR A 87 7.01 3.25 -5.91
C THR A 87 7.93 2.19 -5.30
N VAL A 88 8.81 1.56 -6.08
CA VAL A 88 9.70 0.50 -5.58
C VAL A 88 10.61 0.98 -4.42
N PRO A 89 11.44 2.03 -4.57
CA PRO A 89 12.28 2.50 -3.47
C PRO A 89 11.45 3.04 -2.29
N PHE A 90 10.32 3.72 -2.53
CA PHE A 90 9.48 4.21 -1.43
C PHE A 90 8.86 3.07 -0.62
N ARG A 91 8.38 2.02 -1.27
CA ARG A 91 7.83 0.85 -0.57
C ARG A 91 8.90 0.08 0.20
N THR A 92 10.12 -0.03 -0.35
CA THR A 92 11.27 -0.59 0.39
C THR A 92 11.64 0.27 1.60
N LEU A 93 11.58 1.60 1.49
CA LEU A 93 11.77 2.51 2.62
C LEU A 93 10.69 2.29 3.68
N THR A 94 9.41 2.21 3.29
CA THR A 94 8.31 1.92 4.23
C THR A 94 8.48 0.59 4.92
N PHE A 95 8.87 -0.47 4.20
CA PHE A 95 9.20 -1.78 4.79
C PHE A 95 10.29 -1.64 5.86
N THR A 96 11.37 -0.93 5.54
CA THR A 96 12.49 -0.71 6.47
C THR A 96 12.04 0.00 7.74
N ILE A 97 11.35 1.13 7.59
CA ILE A 97 10.90 1.94 8.73
C ILE A 97 9.89 1.18 9.58
N PHE A 98 8.90 0.51 8.97
CA PHE A 98 7.89 -0.23 9.74
C PHE A 98 8.47 -1.44 10.44
N THR A 99 9.45 -2.12 9.83
CA THR A 99 10.20 -3.18 10.50
C THR A 99 10.93 -2.64 11.72
N LEU A 100 11.64 -1.52 11.58
CA LEU A 100 12.35 -0.89 12.71
C LEU A 100 11.40 -0.49 13.83
N VAL A 101 10.25 0.10 13.52
CA VAL A 101 9.24 0.50 14.52
C VAL A 101 8.75 -0.72 15.33
N VAL A 102 8.57 -1.88 14.69
CA VAL A 102 8.21 -3.13 15.40
C VAL A 102 9.38 -3.65 16.24
N LEU A 103 10.60 -3.70 15.67
CA LEU A 103 11.78 -4.20 16.38
C LEU A 103 12.16 -3.35 17.60
N LEU A 104 11.92 -2.04 17.53
CA LEU A 104 12.15 -1.10 18.62
C LEU A 104 11.02 -1.07 19.66
N GLY A 105 9.93 -1.81 19.44
CA GLY A 105 8.81 -1.91 20.38
C GLY A 105 7.81 -0.76 20.32
N TYR A 106 7.90 0.13 19.32
CA TYR A 106 6.94 1.24 19.13
C TYR A 106 5.60 0.78 18.55
N ALA A 107 5.56 -0.39 17.89
CA ALA A 107 4.33 -0.97 17.33
C ALA A 107 4.17 -2.46 17.69
N PRO A 108 2.93 -2.97 17.73
CA PRO A 108 2.66 -4.39 17.96
C PRO A 108 3.30 -5.28 16.88
N GLY A 109 3.64 -6.53 17.23
CA GLY A 109 4.22 -7.48 16.28
C GLY A 109 3.35 -7.73 15.04
N ARG A 110 2.01 -7.68 15.18
CA ARG A 110 1.06 -7.79 14.05
C ARG A 110 1.24 -6.66 13.03
N PHE A 111 1.72 -5.49 13.42
CA PHE A 111 1.99 -4.39 12.50
C PHE A 111 3.06 -4.75 11.45
N PHE A 112 3.93 -5.73 11.72
CA PHE A 112 4.91 -6.22 10.76
C PHE A 112 4.27 -6.77 9.48
N THR A 113 3.01 -7.22 9.51
CA THR A 113 2.30 -7.66 8.29
C THR A 113 2.19 -6.53 7.26
N VAL A 114 2.10 -5.27 7.70
CA VAL A 114 2.07 -4.10 6.81
C VAL A 114 3.45 -3.89 6.18
N ALA A 115 4.52 -4.03 6.96
CA ALA A 115 5.88 -3.95 6.42
C ALA A 115 6.08 -5.01 5.32
N LEU A 116 5.71 -6.26 5.61
CA LEU A 116 5.83 -7.36 4.64
C LEU A 116 5.00 -7.08 3.37
N TRP A 117 3.81 -6.51 3.52
CA TRP A 117 2.96 -6.11 2.40
C TRP A 117 3.64 -5.08 1.47
N GLU A 118 4.34 -4.11 2.06
CA GLU A 118 5.10 -3.12 1.30
C GLU A 118 6.26 -3.75 0.52
N LEU A 119 7.01 -4.64 1.15
CA LEU A 119 8.10 -5.35 0.48
C LEU A 119 7.58 -6.23 -0.66
N LEU A 120 6.50 -6.98 -0.45
CA LEU A 120 5.89 -7.82 -1.48
C LEU A 120 5.48 -7.00 -2.70
N GLY A 121 4.91 -5.83 -2.50
CA GLY A 121 4.53 -4.96 -3.61
C GLY A 121 5.70 -4.26 -4.29
N ALA A 122 6.76 -3.91 -3.55
CA ALA A 122 8.01 -3.43 -4.12
C ALA A 122 8.66 -4.49 -5.02
N VAL A 123 8.73 -5.74 -4.54
CA VAL A 123 9.27 -6.88 -5.27
C VAL A 123 8.43 -7.19 -6.51
N ALA A 124 7.10 -7.31 -6.37
CA ALA A 124 6.22 -7.60 -7.49
C ALA A 124 6.32 -6.54 -8.61
N THR A 125 6.32 -5.26 -8.23
CA THR A 125 6.42 -4.15 -9.20
C THR A 125 7.83 -4.06 -9.79
N GLY A 126 8.87 -4.25 -8.98
CA GLY A 126 10.26 -4.25 -9.44
C GLY A 126 10.56 -5.38 -10.43
N ILE A 127 10.06 -6.59 -10.17
CA ILE A 127 10.18 -7.74 -11.08
C ILE A 127 9.44 -7.46 -12.39
N ALA A 128 8.21 -6.93 -12.33
CA ALA A 128 7.45 -6.57 -13.53
C ALA A 128 8.18 -5.53 -14.39
N LEU A 129 8.72 -4.48 -13.77
CA LEU A 129 9.51 -3.45 -14.46
C LEU A 129 10.83 -3.99 -15.02
N TYR A 130 11.48 -4.92 -14.31
CA TYR A 130 12.70 -5.56 -14.80
C TYR A 130 12.43 -6.37 -16.07
N TYR A 131 11.36 -7.16 -16.11
CA TYR A 131 10.99 -7.92 -17.31
C TYR A 131 10.55 -7.03 -18.47
N GLU A 132 9.90 -5.89 -18.21
CA GLU A 132 9.54 -4.93 -19.26
C GLU A 132 10.74 -4.18 -19.83
N ARG A 133 11.80 -3.96 -19.02
CA ARG A 133 13.04 -3.33 -19.46
C ARG A 133 13.94 -4.27 -20.26
N GLN A 134 13.79 -5.58 -20.10
CA GLN A 134 14.45 -6.51 -21.01
C GLN A 134 13.81 -6.36 -22.39
N PRO A 135 14.54 -5.88 -23.41
CA PRO A 135 13.98 -5.80 -24.75
C PRO A 135 13.53 -7.21 -25.15
N ALA A 136 12.51 -7.29 -25.99
CA ALA A 136 12.36 -8.41 -26.90
C ALA A 136 13.71 -8.61 -27.64
N LYS A 137 14.59 -9.43 -27.07
CA LYS A 137 15.89 -9.80 -27.63
C LYS A 137 15.73 -10.78 -28.81
N GLN A 138 14.54 -10.83 -29.41
CA GLN A 138 14.18 -11.76 -30.46
C GLN A 138 13.31 -11.02 -31.49
N LYS A 139 13.78 -11.05 -32.74
CA LYS A 139 13.16 -10.54 -33.99
C LYS A 139 13.42 -9.07 -34.31
N ARG A 140 14.67 -8.78 -34.69
CA ARG A 140 14.90 -8.00 -35.92
C ARG A 140 15.39 -8.99 -36.99
N PRO A 141 14.78 -9.02 -38.18
CA PRO A 141 15.24 -9.88 -39.28
C PRO A 141 16.64 -9.49 -39.76
#